data_AF-A0A947BZY5-F1
#
_entry.id   AF-A0A947BZY5-F1
#
_cell.length_a   1.000
_cell.length_b   1.000
_cell.length_c   1.000
_cell.angle_alpha   90.00
_cell.angle_beta   90.00
_cell.angle_gamma   90.00
#
_symmetry.space_group_name_H-M   'P 1'
#
loop_
_entity.id
_entity.type
_entity.pdbx_description
1 polymer ?
#
loop_
_entity_poly.entity_id
_entity_poly.type
_entity_poly.pdbx_seq_one_letter_code
_entity_poly.pdbx_strand_id
1 'polypeptide(L)'
;MNVEVGARIRFAEEKQAYTVQASGKRYKVCTKPFNLKKTVLYTVVDMVEKVRGTENLIFCAGAETKEQCNEMLERLESGETAVSFRNRIPLAVDKIMGSTNDR
;
A
#
# COMPACT_ATOMS: atom_id res chain seq x y z
N MET A 1 -13.43 -3.29 1.15
CA MET A 1 -13.01 -3.15 -0.25
C MET A 1 -12.07 -4.31 -0.53
N ASN A 2 -12.47 -5.24 -1.39
CA ASN A 2 -11.59 -6.32 -1.80
C ASN A 2 -10.83 -5.85 -3.03
N VAL A 3 -9.52 -5.64 -2.90
CA VAL A 3 -8.65 -5.23 -4.01
C VAL A 3 -7.54 -6.26 -4.11
N GLU A 4 -7.44 -6.89 -5.27
CA GLU A 4 -6.47 -7.97 -5.51
C GLU A 4 -5.07 -7.43 -5.77
N VAL A 5 -4.07 -8.28 -5.61
CA VAL A 5 -2.69 -7.97 -6.01
C VAL A 5 -2.65 -7.71 -7.52
N GLY A 6 -1.88 -6.71 -7.94
CA GLY A 6 -1.77 -6.26 -9.32
C GLY A 6 -2.82 -5.22 -9.75
N ALA A 7 -3.91 -5.07 -8.99
CA ALA A 7 -4.85 -3.97 -9.21
C ALA A 7 -4.19 -2.62 -8.90
N ARG A 8 -4.73 -1.54 -9.46
CA ARG A 8 -4.21 -0.18 -9.27
C ARG A 8 -5.24 0.70 -8.59
N ILE A 9 -4.82 1.45 -7.58
CA ILE A 9 -5.65 2.38 -6.81
C ILE A 9 -5.15 3.80 -7.08
N ARG A 10 -6.02 4.66 -7.62
CA ARG A 10 -5.79 6.11 -7.67
C ARG A 10 -6.50 6.76 -6.49
N PHE A 11 -5.74 7.46 -5.67
CA PHE A 11 -6.26 8.28 -4.58
C PHE A 11 -6.57 9.69 -5.08
N ALA A 12 -7.56 10.35 -4.48
CA ALA A 12 -8.08 11.64 -4.96
C ALA A 12 -7.02 12.75 -4.98
N GLU A 13 -6.10 12.72 -4.02
CA GLU A 13 -5.00 13.65 -3.82
C GLU A 13 -3.75 13.32 -4.67
N GLU A 14 -3.78 12.22 -5.43
CA GLU A 14 -2.64 11.72 -6.19
C GLU A 14 -2.91 11.72 -7.70
N LYS A 15 -1.96 12.23 -8.48
CA LYS A 15 -2.04 12.18 -9.95
C LYS A 15 -1.82 10.78 -10.52
N GLN A 16 -1.04 9.96 -9.83
CA GLN A 16 -0.62 8.63 -10.28
C GLN A 16 -1.22 7.55 -9.39
N ALA A 17 -1.65 6.44 -10.00
CA ALA A 17 -2.14 5.27 -9.27
C ALA A 17 -1.00 4.44 -8.69
N TYR A 18 -1.24 3.85 -7.52
CA TYR A 18 -0.39 2.85 -6.88
C TYR A 18 -0.84 1.44 -7.28
N THR A 19 0.10 0.54 -7.49
CA THR A 19 -0.16 -0.89 -7.70
C THR A 19 -0.20 -1.61 -6.36
N VAL A 20 -1.21 -2.45 -6.13
CA VAL A 20 -1.30 -3.31 -4.94
C VAL A 20 -0.29 -4.45 -5.08
N GLN A 21 0.67 -4.51 -4.18
CA GLN A 21 1.72 -5.54 -4.16
C GLN A 21 1.38 -6.70 -3.23
N ALA A 22 0.74 -6.40 -2.09
CA ALA A 22 0.25 -7.38 -1.13
C ALA A 22 -1.15 -7.00 -0.65
N SER A 23 -2.00 -8.00 -0.45
CA SER A 23 -3.41 -7.81 -0.13
C SER A 23 -3.84 -8.76 1.00
N GLY A 24 -4.15 -8.20 2.18
CA GLY A 24 -4.61 -8.94 3.35
C GLY A 24 -6.09 -8.70 3.67
N LYS A 25 -6.53 -9.09 4.86
CA LYS A 25 -7.94 -8.92 5.28
C LYS A 25 -8.23 -7.45 5.59
N ARG A 26 -7.37 -6.81 6.38
CA ARG A 26 -7.49 -5.41 6.80
C ARG A 26 -6.63 -4.49 5.96
N TYR A 27 -5.42 -4.91 5.60
CA TYR A 27 -4.45 -4.01 4.99
C TYR A 27 -4.18 -4.31 3.51
N LYS A 28 -3.77 -3.27 2.77
CA LYS A 28 -3.17 -3.38 1.43
C LYS A 28 -1.84 -2.64 1.41
N VAL A 29 -0.80 -3.26 0.86
CA VAL A 29 0.50 -2.61 0.63
C VAL A 29 0.59 -2.25 -0.84
N CYS A 30 0.77 -0.97 -1.13
CA CYS A 30 0.73 -0.45 -2.49
C CYS A 30 2.00 0.33 -2.82
N THR A 31 2.49 0.23 -4.04
CA THR A 31 3.70 0.93 -4.51
C THR A 31 3.47 1.68 -5.82
N LYS A 32 4.22 2.75 -6.06
CA LYS A 32 4.36 3.39 -7.37
C LYS A 32 5.83 3.68 -7.66
N PRO A 33 6.28 3.64 -8.92
CA PRO A 33 7.67 3.92 -9.26
C PRO A 33 8.11 5.33 -8.83
N PHE A 34 9.35 5.43 -8.34
CA PHE A 34 10.02 6.70 -8.07
C PHE A 34 11.37 6.75 -8.80
N ASN A 35 11.27 6.97 -10.12
CA ASN A 35 12.37 6.84 -11.07
C ASN A 35 13.58 7.73 -10.74
N LEU A 36 13.36 8.93 -10.17
CA LEU A 36 14.44 9.85 -9.80
C LEU A 36 15.45 9.24 -8.83
N LYS A 37 15.03 8.28 -7.99
CA LYS A 37 15.88 7.59 -7.03
C LYS A 37 16.02 6.09 -7.31
N LYS A 38 15.55 5.60 -8.47
CA LYS A 38 15.53 4.17 -8.82
C LYS A 38 14.93 3.27 -7.72
N THR A 39 13.87 3.74 -7.07
CA THR A 39 13.14 3.05 -5.99
C THR A 39 11.63 3.21 -6.19
N VAL A 40 10.83 2.88 -5.20
CA VAL A 40 9.37 3.08 -5.18
C VAL A 40 8.95 4.03 -4.06
N LEU A 41 7.79 4.65 -4.23
CA LEU A 41 7.02 5.20 -3.12
C LEU A 41 5.99 4.15 -2.72
N TYR A 42 5.80 3.94 -1.42
CA TYR A 42 4.80 3.00 -0.90
C TYR A 42 3.77 3.69 -0.02
N THR A 43 2.62 3.03 0.15
CA THR A 43 1.61 3.38 1.14
C THR A 43 0.88 2.12 1.58
N VAL A 44 0.57 2.06 2.88
CA VAL A 44 -0.29 1.06 3.49
C VAL A 44 -1.69 1.64 3.58
N VAL A 45 -2.68 0.91 3.09
CA VAL A 45 -4.10 1.23 3.24
C VAL A 45 -4.67 0.39 4.38
N ASP A 46 -5.27 1.04 5.37
CA ASP A 46 -6.05 0.39 6.43
C ASP A 46 -7.54 0.47 6.08
N MET A 47 -8.12 -0.68 5.74
CA MET A 47 -9.51 -0.76 5.32
C MET A 47 -10.52 -0.62 6.46
N VAL A 48 -10.08 -0.81 7.71
CA VAL A 48 -10.93 -0.71 8.90
C VAL A 48 -10.95 0.74 9.38
N GLU A 49 -9.77 1.34 9.63
CA GLU A 49 -9.67 2.73 10.09
C GLU A 49 -9.93 3.76 8.99
N LYS A 50 -10.02 3.33 7.72
CA LYS A 50 -10.22 4.22 6.56
C LYS A 50 -9.13 5.29 6.45
N VAL A 51 -7.88 4.86 6.62
CA VAL A 51 -6.69 5.71 6.47
C VAL A 51 -5.69 5.07 5.53
N ARG A 52 -4.77 5.87 5.01
CA ARG A 52 -3.55 5.39 4.35
C ARG A 52 -2.33 6.14 4.85
N GLY A 53 -1.18 5.49 4.87
CA GLY A 53 0.06 6.09 5.38
C GLY A 53 1.27 5.19 5.23
N THR A 54 2.34 5.49 5.95
CA THR A 54 3.51 4.60 6.09
C THR A 54 3.30 3.60 7.22
N GLU A 55 4.07 2.52 7.26
CA GLU A 55 4.21 1.68 8.46
C GLU A 55 4.82 2.53 9.60
N ASN A 56 4.52 2.22 10.86
CA ASN A 56 5.04 2.92 12.05
C ASN A 56 6.43 2.45 12.50
N LEU A 57 7.09 1.59 11.71
CA LEU A 57 8.41 1.05 12.00
C LEU A 57 9.54 2.07 11.72
N ILE A 58 10.44 2.26 12.69
CA ILE A 58 11.55 3.24 12.58
C ILE A 58 12.63 2.77 11.59
N PHE A 59 12.78 1.44 11.42
CA PHE A 59 13.73 0.81 10.50
C PHE A 59 12.98 -0.04 9.46
N CYS A 60 12.19 0.62 8.62
CA CYS A 60 11.38 0.01 7.56
C CYS A 60 12.17 -1.01 6.74
N ALA A 61 11.63 -2.23 6.56
CA ALA A 61 12.25 -3.30 5.76
C ALA A 61 12.18 -3.07 4.23
N GLY A 62 11.82 -1.86 3.80
CA GLY A 62 11.58 -1.52 2.39
C GLY A 62 10.21 -1.96 1.87
N ALA A 63 9.95 -1.63 0.61
CA ALA A 63 8.76 -2.03 -0.15
C ALA A 63 9.09 -2.16 -1.65
N GLU A 64 10.36 -2.30 -1.99
CA GLU A 64 10.89 -2.40 -3.35
C GLU A 64 10.58 -3.75 -4.00
N THR A 65 10.48 -4.83 -3.22
CA THR A 65 10.16 -6.18 -3.70
C THR A 65 8.80 -6.67 -3.22
N LYS A 66 8.29 -7.71 -3.88
CA LYS A 66 7.02 -8.34 -3.50
C LYS A 66 7.14 -9.04 -2.14
N GLU A 67 8.28 -9.63 -1.86
CA GLU A 67 8.61 -10.30 -0.61
C GLU A 67 8.56 -9.29 0.55
N GLN A 68 9.22 -8.13 0.40
CA GLN A 68 9.16 -7.05 1.40
C GLN A 68 7.73 -6.56 1.65
N CYS A 69 6.92 -6.44 0.60
CA CYS A 69 5.51 -6.06 0.74
C CYS A 69 4.69 -7.11 1.50
N ASN A 70 4.97 -8.41 1.30
CA ASN A 70 4.29 -9.49 2.01
C ASN A 70 4.71 -9.56 3.48
N GLU A 71 6.00 -9.43 3.78
CA GLU A 71 6.50 -9.36 5.16
C GLU A 71 5.91 -8.16 5.91
N MET A 72 5.80 -7.00 5.25
CA MET A 72 5.12 -5.83 5.81
C MET A 72 3.64 -6.12 6.09
N LEU A 73 2.96 -6.77 5.16
CA LEU A 73 1.56 -7.14 5.35
C LEU A 73 1.39 -8.10 6.55
N GLU A 74 2.27 -9.07 6.71
CA GLU A 74 2.24 -10.02 7.83
C GLU A 74 2.36 -9.32 9.19
N ARG A 75 3.33 -8.40 9.34
CA ARG A 75 3.49 -7.61 10.56
C ARG A 75 2.26 -6.74 10.89
N LEU A 76 1.66 -6.15 9.86
CA LEU A 76 0.46 -5.32 10.02
C LEU A 76 -0.75 -6.16 10.47
N GLU A 77 -0.96 -7.33 9.83
CA GLU A 77 -2.09 -8.22 10.13
C GLU A 77 -1.91 -8.95 11.47
N SER A 78 -0.69 -9.24 11.89
CA SER A 78 -0.38 -9.78 13.23
C SER A 78 -0.53 -8.74 14.34
N GLY A 79 -0.53 -7.45 13.99
CA GLY A 79 -0.57 -6.33 14.93
C GLY A 79 0.79 -5.97 15.52
N GLU A 80 1.89 -6.55 15.03
CA GLU A 80 3.25 -6.15 15.38
C GLU A 80 3.53 -4.70 14.97
N THR A 81 3.01 -4.30 13.82
CA THR A 81 3.08 -2.92 13.32
C THR A 81 1.70 -2.38 12.96
N ALA A 82 1.63 -1.07 12.71
CA ALA A 82 0.42 -0.38 12.32
C ALA A 82 0.72 0.74 11.32
N VAL A 83 -0.33 1.31 10.73
CA VAL A 83 -0.18 2.56 9.96
C VAL A 83 0.22 3.69 10.92
N SER A 84 1.27 4.42 10.58
CA SER A 84 1.80 5.53 11.37
C SER A 84 0.75 6.59 11.67
N PHE A 85 0.56 6.91 12.95
CA PHE A 85 -0.33 7.99 13.38
C PHE A 85 0.12 9.37 12.88
N ARG A 86 1.43 9.57 12.70
CA ARG A 86 2.02 10.86 12.26
C ARG A 86 1.93 11.05 10.75
N ASN A 87 2.00 9.94 10.00
CA ASN A 87 2.14 9.95 8.54
C ASN A 87 0.94 9.28 7.86
N ARG A 88 -0.28 9.53 8.37
CA ARG A 88 -1.51 9.02 7.78
C ARG A 88 -2.47 10.12 7.39
N ILE A 89 -3.25 9.85 6.35
CA ILE A 89 -4.34 10.70 5.88
C ILE A 89 -5.61 9.85 5.71
N PRO A 90 -6.81 10.47 5.65
CA PRO A 90 -8.04 9.75 5.31
C PRO A 90 -7.92 9.03 3.96
N LEU A 91 -8.51 7.84 3.88
CA LEU A 91 -8.54 7.05 2.66
C LEU A 91 -9.56 7.64 1.67
N ALA A 92 -9.07 8.36 0.67
CA ALA A 92 -9.88 8.92 -0.43
C ALA A 92 -9.57 8.20 -1.74
N VAL A 93 -10.35 7.15 -2.07
CA VAL A 93 -10.19 6.41 -3.33
C VAL A 93 -11.02 7.07 -4.42
N ASP A 94 -10.36 7.49 -5.50
CA ASP A 94 -11.00 8.07 -6.68
C ASP A 94 -11.31 7.01 -7.74
N LYS A 95 -10.35 6.10 -8.03
CA LYS A 95 -10.54 5.04 -9.02
C LYS A 95 -9.79 3.77 -8.65
N ILE A 96 -10.42 2.63 -8.89
CA ILE A 96 -9.79 1.31 -8.85
C ILE A 96 -9.78 0.75 -10.27
N MET A 97 -8.62 0.26 -10.69
CA MET A 97 -8.42 -0.43 -11.96
C MET A 97 -8.10 -1.89 -11.62
N GLY A 98 -8.81 -2.84 -12.24
CA GLY A 98 -8.59 -4.26 -12.01
C GLY A 98 -7.15 -4.68 -12.25
N SER A 99 -6.75 -5.82 -11.68
CA SER A 99 -5.50 -6.48 -12.07
C SER A 99 -5.60 -6.78 -13.56
N THR A 100 -4.67 -6.26 -14.36
CA THR A 100 -4.57 -6.62 -15.77
C THR A 100 -4.15 -8.09 -15.83
N ASN A 101 -5.14 -8.98 -15.80
CA ASN A 101 -4.98 -10.37 -16.16
C ASN A 101 -5.28 -10.44 -17.65
N ASP A 102 -4.30 -10.10 -18.48
CA ASP A 102 -4.41 -10.26 -19.92
C ASP A 102 -3.05 -10.65 -20.51
N ARG A 103 -2.95 -11.97 -20.74
CA ARG A 103 -2.04 -12.74 -21.62
C ARG A 103 -0.64 -13.06 -21.11
#